data_AF-A0A526YG12-F1
#
_entry.id   AF-A0A526YG12-F1
#
_cell.length_a   1.000
_cell.length_b   1.000
_cell.length_c   1.000
_cell.angle_alpha   90.00
_cell.angle_beta   90.00
_cell.angle_gamma   90.00
#
_symmetry.space_group_name_H-M   'P 1'
#
loop_
_entity.id
_entity.type
_entity.pdbx_description
1 polymer ?
#
loop_
_entity_poly.entity_id
_entity_poly.type
_entity_poly.pdbx_seq_one_letter_code
_entity_poly.pdbx_strand_id
1 'polypeptide(L)'
;VPYCKGGVMAANAAFRGSLSTWKRRVEDWVRRLRPEDLLNVDIVYDLRPVHGDTTLAAQFVKYAYDRAHAEPVFAKLLGEQMTTGNPFTVFGGFQLENGRLD
;
A
#
# COMPACT_ATOMS: atom_id res chain seq x y z
N VAL A 1 -19.76 1.48 12.01
CA VAL A 1 -18.36 1.12 11.73
C VAL A 1 -17.46 2.17 12.36
N PRO A 2 -16.55 1.82 13.27
CA PRO A 2 -15.63 2.79 13.89
C PRO A 2 -14.61 3.31 12.86
N TYR A 3 -14.07 4.52 13.07
CA TYR A 3 -12.98 5.03 12.22
C TYR A 3 -11.71 4.19 12.38
N CYS A 4 -10.99 4.00 11.27
CA CYS A 4 -9.67 3.38 11.31
C CYS A 4 -8.72 4.24 12.15
N LYS A 5 -8.07 3.61 13.13
CA LYS A 5 -7.09 4.25 14.01
C LYS A 5 -5.70 4.39 13.36
N GLY A 6 -5.47 3.73 12.22
CA GLY A 6 -4.20 3.73 11.51
C GLY A 6 -3.88 5.01 10.73
N GLY A 7 -4.69 6.07 10.84
CA GLY A 7 -4.38 7.35 10.19
C GLY A 7 -4.53 7.36 8.66
N VAL A 8 -5.05 6.29 8.05
CA VAL A 8 -5.14 6.12 6.58
C VAL A 8 -6.50 6.48 5.97
N MET A 9 -7.34 7.19 6.71
CA MET A 9 -8.68 7.60 6.28
C MET A 9 -8.64 8.91 5.50
N ALA A 10 -9.61 9.13 4.60
CA ALA A 10 -9.78 10.37 3.84
C ALA A 10 -9.97 11.64 4.70
N ALA A 11 -10.28 11.50 6.00
CA ALA A 11 -10.28 12.60 6.95
C ALA A 11 -8.87 13.21 7.14
N ASN A 12 -7.82 12.42 6.92
CA ASN A 12 -6.43 12.84 7.05
C ASN A 12 -5.94 13.43 5.73
N ALA A 13 -5.30 14.60 5.79
CA ALA A 13 -4.83 15.33 4.61
C ALA A 13 -3.87 14.50 3.73
N ALA A 14 -3.11 13.58 4.32
CA ALA A 14 -2.22 12.67 3.62
C ALA A 14 -2.95 11.66 2.71
N PHE A 15 -4.23 11.37 2.97
CA PHE A 15 -5.05 10.39 2.24
C PHE A 15 -6.18 11.04 1.43
N ARG A 16 -6.01 12.31 1.07
CA ARG A 16 -6.83 13.04 0.10
C ARG A 16 -5.97 13.98 -0.73
N GLY A 17 -6.47 14.41 -1.88
CA GLY A 17 -5.75 15.35 -2.75
C GLY A 17 -6.13 15.22 -4.21
N SER A 18 -5.61 16.14 -5.02
CA SER A 18 -5.70 16.08 -6.48
C SER A 18 -4.89 14.90 -7.05
N LEU A 19 -5.17 14.54 -8.31
CA LEU A 19 -4.35 13.58 -9.07
C LEU A 19 -2.86 13.95 -9.06
N SER A 20 -2.53 15.23 -9.24
CA SER A 20 -1.14 15.71 -9.21
C SER A 20 -0.48 15.53 -7.83
N THR A 21 -1.24 15.73 -6.76
CA THR A 21 -0.76 15.50 -5.39
C THR A 21 -0.47 14.02 -5.17
N TRP A 22 -1.35 13.14 -5.63
CA TRP A 22 -1.16 11.70 -5.54
C TRP A 22 0.04 11.19 -6.34
N LYS A 23 0.21 11.66 -7.59
CA LYS A 23 1.38 11.32 -8.41
C LYS A 23 2.69 11.70 -7.71
N ARG A 24 2.79 12.91 -7.14
CA ARG A 24 3.96 13.35 -6.38
C ARG A 24 4.23 12.47 -5.16
N ARG A 25 3.19 12.10 -4.40
CA ARG A 25 3.35 11.19 -3.24
C ARG A 25 3.94 9.85 -3.65
N VAL A 26 3.43 9.24 -4.72
CA VAL A 26 3.97 7.97 -5.22
C VAL A 26 5.42 8.12 -5.66
N GLU A 27 5.76 9.21 -6.35
CA GLU A 27 7.15 9.49 -6.71
C GLU A 27 8.06 9.56 -5.47
N ASP A 28 7.63 10.30 -4.43
CA ASP A 28 8.38 10.44 -3.19
C ASP A 28 8.51 9.12 -2.44
N TRP A 29 7.47 8.28 -2.42
CA TRP A 29 7.48 6.99 -1.73
C TRP A 29 8.39 5.99 -2.41
N VAL A 30 8.25 5.85 -3.74
CA VAL A 30 9.06 4.93 -4.54
C VAL A 30 10.53 5.37 -4.56
N ARG A 31 10.82 6.68 -4.44
CA ARG A 31 12.20 7.19 -4.37
C ARG A 31 12.84 7.01 -2.98
N ARG A 32 12.10 7.28 -1.89
CA ARG A 32 12.68 7.33 -0.53
C ARG A 32 12.72 5.99 0.17
N LEU A 33 11.78 5.09 -0.13
CA LEU A 33 11.80 3.69 0.33
C LEU A 33 11.91 3.50 1.85
N ARG A 34 11.38 4.44 2.63
CA ARG A 34 11.33 4.31 4.10
C ARG A 34 10.23 3.31 4.48
N PRO A 35 10.28 2.68 5.67
CA PRO A 35 9.26 1.71 6.08
C PRO A 35 7.82 2.23 5.98
N GLU A 36 7.59 3.50 6.33
CA GLU A 36 6.27 4.14 6.20
C GLU A 36 5.88 4.44 4.75
N ASP A 37 6.84 4.62 3.86
CA ASP A 37 6.59 4.84 2.43
C ASP A 37 6.13 3.53 1.79
N LEU A 38 6.76 2.41 2.13
CA LEU A 38 6.36 1.07 1.68
C LEU A 38 4.96 0.69 2.19
N LEU A 39 4.64 0.99 3.45
CA LEU A 39 3.29 0.80 4.01
C LEU A 39 2.23 1.65 3.28
N ASN A 40 2.54 2.92 2.99
CA ASN A 40 1.62 3.79 2.24
C ASN A 40 1.38 3.25 0.83
N VAL A 41 2.42 2.73 0.18
CA VAL A 41 2.31 2.11 -1.13
C VAL A 41 1.44 0.87 -1.07
N ASP A 42 1.68 -0.05 -0.13
CA ASP A 42 0.85 -1.26 0.05
C ASP A 42 -0.64 -0.91 0.16
N ILE A 43 -0.98 0.08 1.00
CA ILE A 43 -2.36 0.56 1.16
C ILE A 43 -2.93 1.18 -0.12
N VAL A 44 -2.16 2.02 -0.80
CA VAL A 44 -2.65 2.79 -1.95
C VAL A 44 -2.69 1.96 -3.23
N TYR A 45 -1.82 0.97 -3.38
CA TYR A 45 -1.78 0.13 -4.58
C TYR A 45 -2.93 -0.88 -4.63
N ASP A 46 -3.58 -1.16 -3.49
CA ASP A 46 -4.86 -1.91 -3.40
C ASP A 46 -6.11 -1.00 -3.55
N LEU A 47 -5.96 0.23 -4.05
CA LEU A 47 -7.11 1.12 -4.22
C LEU A 47 -8.14 0.54 -5.21
N ARG A 48 -9.40 0.93 -5.01
CA ARG A 48 -10.48 0.70 -5.96
C ARG A 48 -11.30 1.98 -6.15
N PRO A 49 -11.60 2.40 -7.39
CA PRO A 49 -12.52 3.51 -7.62
C PRO A 49 -13.93 3.09 -7.20
N VAL A 50 -14.56 3.88 -6.32
CA VAL A 50 -15.92 3.59 -5.81
C VAL A 50 -16.95 4.64 -6.22
N HIS A 51 -16.52 5.89 -6.48
CA HIS A 51 -17.40 6.99 -6.85
C HIS A 51 -16.62 8.12 -7.54
N GLY A 52 -17.33 8.92 -8.35
CA GLY A 52 -16.77 10.05 -9.09
C GLY A 52 -16.20 9.67 -10.46
N ASP A 53 -15.31 10.51 -10.98
CA ASP A 53 -14.62 10.26 -12.25
C ASP A 53 -13.55 9.17 -12.11
N THR A 54 -13.87 7.98 -12.60
CA THR A 54 -12.98 6.80 -12.52
C THR A 54 -11.73 6.95 -13.39
N THR A 55 -11.71 7.89 -14.33
CA THR A 55 -10.52 8.16 -15.15
C THR A 55 -9.36 8.70 -14.32
N LEU A 56 -9.64 9.42 -13.22
CA LEU A 56 -8.62 9.89 -12.29
C LEU A 56 -7.90 8.71 -11.63
N ALA A 57 -8.66 7.69 -11.22
CA ALA A 57 -8.09 6.48 -10.64
C ALA A 57 -7.28 5.70 -11.68
N ALA A 58 -7.80 5.54 -12.90
CA ALA A 58 -7.08 4.86 -13.98
C ALA A 58 -5.74 5.55 -14.32
N GLN A 59 -5.74 6.88 -14.42
CA GLN A 59 -4.53 7.67 -14.67
C GLN A 59 -3.53 7.58 -13.51
N PHE A 60 -4.01 7.55 -12.27
CA PHE A 60 -3.17 7.40 -11.10
C PHE A 60 -2.54 6.01 -11.04
N VAL A 61 -3.35 4.95 -11.16
CA VAL A 61 -2.90 3.55 -11.18
C VAL A 61 -1.83 3.37 -12.26
N LYS A 62 -2.11 3.79 -13.49
CA LYS A 62 -1.10 3.70 -14.57
C LYS A 62 0.21 4.38 -14.17
N TYR A 63 0.16 5.61 -13.67
CA TYR A 63 1.37 6.33 -13.25
C TYR A 63 2.11 5.61 -12.12
N ALA A 64 1.38 5.08 -11.12
CA ALA A 64 1.98 4.39 -9.99
C ALA A 64 2.73 3.12 -10.42
N TYR A 65 2.09 2.29 -11.25
CA TYR A 65 2.73 1.09 -11.81
C TYR A 65 3.91 1.43 -12.72
N ASP A 66 3.80 2.46 -13.58
CA ASP A 66 4.92 2.91 -14.43
C ASP A 66 6.13 3.33 -13.58
N ARG A 67 5.90 4.03 -12.45
CA ARG A 67 6.97 4.43 -11.52
C ARG A 67 7.56 3.26 -10.76
N ALA A 68 6.73 2.33 -10.28
CA ALA A 68 7.19 1.12 -9.60
C ALA A 68 8.07 0.25 -10.51
N HIS A 69 7.65 0.05 -11.77
CA HIS A 69 8.42 -0.73 -12.76
C HIS A 69 9.77 -0.10 -13.09
N ALA A 70 9.89 1.22 -13.01
CA ALA A 70 11.16 1.92 -13.25
C ALA A 70 12.16 1.78 -12.08
N GLU A 71 11.76 1.23 -10.93
CA GLU A 71 12.56 1.21 -9.71
C GLU A 71 12.67 -0.22 -9.14
N PRO A 72 13.60 -1.07 -9.63
CA PRO A 72 13.67 -2.48 -9.22
C PRO A 72 13.91 -2.70 -7.72
N VAL A 73 14.64 -1.78 -7.07
CA VAL A 73 14.91 -1.84 -5.61
C VAL A 73 13.62 -1.69 -4.81
N PHE A 74 12.69 -0.85 -5.29
CA PHE A 74 11.39 -0.67 -4.66
C PHE A 74 10.62 -2.00 -4.58
N ALA A 75 10.54 -2.75 -5.68
CA ALA A 75 9.84 -4.03 -5.72
C ALA A 75 10.46 -5.07 -4.77
N LYS A 76 11.81 -5.11 -4.68
CA LYS A 76 12.52 -5.98 -3.74
C LYS A 76 12.16 -5.66 -2.28
N LEU A 77 12.26 -4.39 -1.89
CA LEU A 77 12.00 -3.97 -0.51
C LEU A 77 10.53 -4.16 -0.12
N LEU A 78 9.60 -3.93 -1.04
CA LEU A 78 8.18 -4.20 -0.82
C LEU A 78 7.94 -5.70 -0.60
N GLY A 79 8.57 -6.57 -1.40
CA GLY A 79 8.48 -8.02 -1.22
C GLY A 79 9.07 -8.50 0.11
N GLU A 80 10.19 -7.90 0.56
CA GLU A 80 10.80 -8.22 1.85
C GLU A 80 9.88 -7.88 3.04
N GLN A 81 9.06 -6.82 2.93
CA GLN A 81 8.05 -6.51 3.96
C GLN A 81 6.91 -7.53 4.02
N MET A 82 6.62 -8.24 2.92
CA MET A 82 5.55 -9.24 2.85
C MET A 82 5.98 -10.61 3.36
N THR A 83 7.26 -10.82 3.66
CA THR A 83 7.74 -12.09 4.23
C THR A 83 7.30 -12.22 5.70
N THR A 84 6.10 -12.77 5.91
CA THR A 84 5.66 -13.24 7.22
C THR A 84 6.39 -14.54 7.58
N GLY A 85 6.52 -14.79 8.88
CA GLY A 85 7.14 -16.01 9.40
C GLY A 85 6.44 -17.28 8.91
N ASN A 86 7.04 -18.45 9.19
CA ASN A 86 6.44 -19.73 8.80
C ASN A 86 4.98 -19.81 9.29
N PRO A 87 3.97 -19.86 8.38
CA PRO A 87 2.55 -19.87 8.77
C PRO A 87 2.15 -21.21 9.40
N PHE A 88 3.07 -22.17 9.48
CA PHE A 88 2.87 -23.48 10.05
C PHE A 88 3.58 -23.64 11.41
N THR A 89 2.96 -24.43 12.27
CA THR A 89 3.59 -25.01 13.45
C THR A 89 4.51 -26.15 13.03
N VAL A 90 5.39 -26.60 13.94
CA VAL A 90 6.31 -27.73 13.71
C VAL A 90 5.56 -29.03 13.34
N PHE A 91 4.26 -29.13 13.65
CA PHE A 91 3.41 -30.28 13.33
C PHE A 91 2.43 -30.01 12.16
N GLY A 92 2.63 -28.94 11.39
CA GLY A 92 1.85 -28.68 10.16
C GLY A 92 0.46 -28.07 10.37
N GLY A 93 0.13 -27.63 11.58
CA GLY A 93 -1.06 -26.80 11.83
C GLY A 93 -0.79 -25.33 11.51
N PHE A 94 -1.82 -24.51 11.34
CA PHE A 94 -1.67 -23.07 11.15
C PHE A 94 -1.24 -22.36 12.45
N GLN A 95 -0.25 -21.46 12.37
CA GLN A 95 -0.02 -20.49 13.45
C GLN A 95 -1.20 -19.52 13.48
N LEU A 96 -1.67 -19.22 14.69
CA LEU A 96 -2.78 -18.30 14.92
C LEU A 96 -2.35 -17.26 15.95
N GLU A 97 -2.40 -15.98 15.57
CA GLU A 97 -2.32 -14.88 16.53
C GLU A 97 -3.73 -14.45 16.92
N ASN A 98 -4.07 -14.52 18.22
CA ASN A 98 -5.40 -14.17 18.74
C ASN A 98 -6.57 -14.88 18.00
N GLY A 99 -6.34 -16.11 17.53
CA GLY A 99 -7.34 -16.91 16.82
C GLY A 99 -7.54 -16.53 15.35
N ARG A 100 -6.64 -15.72 14.77
CA ARG A 100 -6.63 -15.37 13.34
C ARG A 100 -5.33 -15.86 12.71
N LEU A 101 -5.44 -16.31 11.46
CA LEU A 101 -4.32 -16.36 10.54
C LEU A 101 -3.94 -14.91 10.20
N ASP A 102 -2.72 -14.52 10.48
CA ASP A 102 -2.11 -13.26 10.06
C ASP A 102 -1.60 -13.33 8.60
#